data_AF-A0A8H7S654-F1
#
_entry.id   AF-A0A8H7S654-F1
#
_cell.length_a   1.000
_cell.length_b   1.000
_cell.length_c   1.000
_cell.angle_alpha   90.00
_cell.angle_beta   90.00
_cell.angle_gamma   90.00
#
_symmetry.space_group_name_H-M   'P 1'
#
loop_
_entity.id
_entity.type
_entity.pdbx_description
1 polymer ?
#
loop_
_entity_poly.entity_id
_entity_poly.type
_entity_poly.pdbx_seq_one_letter_code
_entity_poly.pdbx_strand_id
1 'polypeptide(L)'
;MSFQNPVYKNNNNHPKLPYNKSERLGEFLGFVPDQLANDLYNTYNVVVYTTLESLESYLKTLDGLSEIQIKEQLQRFDEKVEQILDKNFSGFEKYFYDNIFGVMIEGHIPLEHYEGLDLDVTEEQEDVVDRALEKSRRVVLA
;
A
#
# COMPACT_ATOMS: atom_id res chain seq x y z
N MET A 1 -8.49 24.92 -22.86
CA MET A 1 -8.71 23.47 -22.99
C MET A 1 -9.60 23.04 -21.84
N SER A 2 -10.90 22.94 -22.09
CA SER A 2 -11.90 22.54 -21.11
C SER A 2 -11.93 21.02 -21.04
N PHE A 3 -11.49 20.46 -19.91
CA PHE A 3 -11.69 19.05 -19.60
C PHE A 3 -13.20 18.82 -19.45
N GLN A 4 -13.80 18.15 -20.43
CA GLN A 4 -15.15 17.60 -20.28
C GLN A 4 -15.04 16.45 -19.29
N ASN A 5 -15.53 16.64 -18.07
CA ASN A 5 -15.77 15.53 -17.15
C ASN A 5 -16.76 14.57 -17.83
N PRO A 6 -16.43 13.27 -17.98
CA PRO A 6 -17.42 12.31 -18.41
C PRO A 6 -18.56 12.31 -17.41
N VAL A 7 -19.77 12.52 -17.92
CA VAL A 7 -21.01 12.44 -17.14
C VAL A 7 -21.21 10.98 -16.75
N TYR A 8 -20.71 10.61 -15.57
CA TYR A 8 -21.07 9.35 -14.95
C TYR A 8 -22.57 9.40 -14.66
N LYS A 9 -23.35 8.59 -15.39
CA LYS A 9 -24.75 8.34 -15.05
C LYS A 9 -24.76 7.74 -13.66
N ASN A 10 -25.21 8.53 -12.68
CA ASN A 10 -25.41 8.08 -11.32
C ASN A 10 -26.58 7.09 -11.27
N ASN A 11 -26.31 5.84 -11.60
CA ASN A 11 -27.19 4.73 -11.26
C ASN A 11 -26.88 4.37 -9.81
N ASN A 12 -27.77 4.75 -8.90
CA ASN A 12 -27.70 4.48 -7.46
C ASN A 12 -27.77 2.98 -7.07
N ASN A 13 -27.47 2.07 -8.00
CA ASN A 13 -27.29 0.64 -7.76
C ASN A 13 -25.83 0.31 -8.03
N HIS A 14 -24.94 0.79 -7.16
CA HIS A 14 -23.61 0.21 -7.11
C HIS A 14 -23.72 -1.15 -6.40
N PRO A 15 -23.28 -2.25 -7.02
CA PRO A 15 -23.25 -3.55 -6.35
C PRO A 15 -22.49 -3.37 -5.03
N LYS A 16 -22.99 -4.00 -3.96
CA LYS A 16 -22.27 -4.02 -2.69
C LYS A 16 -20.97 -4.77 -2.91
N LEU A 17 -19.88 -4.02 -3.06
CA LEU A 17 -18.56 -4.58 -3.25
C LEU A 17 -18.28 -5.54 -2.07
N PRO A 18 -17.83 -6.78 -2.34
CA PRO A 18 -17.70 -7.82 -1.31
C PRO A 18 -16.49 -7.64 -0.38
N TYR A 19 -15.73 -6.55 -0.51
CA TYR A 19 -14.39 -6.40 0.06
C TYR A 19 -14.27 -5.23 1.04
N ASN A 20 -13.29 -5.33 1.93
CA ASN A 20 -12.92 -4.25 2.85
C ASN A 20 -12.16 -3.13 2.10
N LYS A 21 -12.05 -1.94 2.73
CA LYS A 21 -11.40 -0.77 2.12
C LYS A 21 -9.93 -1.01 1.73
N SER A 22 -9.20 -1.82 2.50
CA SER A 22 -7.79 -2.13 2.28
C SER A 22 -7.58 -3.09 1.11
N GLU A 23 -8.48 -4.05 0.91
CA GLU A 23 -8.46 -4.98 -0.24
C GLU A 23 -8.68 -4.22 -1.55
N ARG A 24 -9.64 -3.29 -1.57
CA ARG A 24 -9.87 -2.43 -2.75
C ARG A 24 -8.69 -1.53 -3.06
N LEU A 25 -8.03 -0.98 -2.05
CA LEU A 25 -6.79 -0.22 -2.25
C LEU A 25 -5.68 -1.11 -2.80
N GLY A 26 -5.55 -2.33 -2.27
CA GLY A 26 -4.58 -3.31 -2.75
C GLY A 26 -4.75 -3.64 -4.22
N GLU A 27 -6.01 -3.87 -4.64
CA GLU A 27 -6.36 -4.11 -6.03
C GLU A 27 -6.11 -2.89 -6.92
N PHE A 28 -6.47 -1.68 -6.46
CA PHE A 28 -6.25 -0.44 -7.21
C PHE A 28 -4.77 -0.09 -7.38
N LEU A 29 -3.97 -0.26 -6.33
CA LEU A 29 -2.56 0.09 -6.34
C LEU A 29 -1.65 -1.01 -6.89
N GLY A 30 -2.15 -2.26 -6.94
CA GLY A 30 -1.33 -3.44 -7.25
C GLY A 30 -0.38 -3.84 -6.12
N PHE A 31 -0.48 -3.20 -4.96
CA PHE A 31 0.28 -3.51 -3.75
C PHE A 31 -0.53 -3.11 -2.52
N VAL A 32 -0.24 -3.71 -1.37
CA VAL A 32 -0.90 -3.35 -0.11
C VAL A 32 -0.20 -2.11 0.47
N PRO A 33 -0.91 -1.01 0.74
CA PRO A 33 -0.38 0.19 1.41
C PRO A 33 0.56 -0.07 2.59
N ASP A 34 0.21 -1.05 3.44
CA ASP A 34 0.99 -1.41 4.63
C ASP A 34 2.39 -1.89 4.25
N GLN A 35 2.53 -2.58 3.13
CA GLN A 35 3.83 -3.03 2.63
C GLN A 35 4.70 -1.84 2.25
N LEU A 36 4.14 -0.82 1.58
CA LEU A 36 4.89 0.38 1.23
C LEU A 36 5.35 1.15 2.48
N ALA A 37 4.49 1.30 3.48
CA ALA A 37 4.86 1.95 4.74
C ALA A 37 5.99 1.18 5.45
N ASN A 38 5.88 -0.16 5.52
CA ASN A 38 6.92 -1.00 6.10
C ASN A 38 8.26 -0.93 5.34
N ASP A 39 8.23 -0.95 4.01
CA ASP A 39 9.43 -0.86 3.17
C ASP A 39 10.13 0.49 3.34
N LEU A 40 9.36 1.57 3.45
CA LEU A 40 9.90 2.90 3.76
C LEU A 40 10.55 2.91 5.14
N TYR A 41 9.88 2.38 6.17
CA TYR A 41 10.43 2.30 7.54
C TYR A 41 11.75 1.52 7.57
N ASN A 42 11.77 0.34 6.94
CA ASN A 42 12.97 -0.49 6.83
C ASN A 42 14.10 0.24 6.11
N THR A 43 13.80 0.97 5.04
CA THR A 43 14.78 1.78 4.31
C THR A 43 15.37 2.87 5.21
N TYR A 44 14.53 3.57 5.98
CA TYR A 44 15.00 4.57 6.93
C TYR A 44 15.95 3.97 7.97
N ASN A 45 15.60 2.82 8.55
CA ASN A 45 16.44 2.12 9.51
C ASN A 45 17.81 1.74 8.91
N VAL A 46 17.83 1.21 7.68
CA VAL A 46 19.09 0.90 6.99
C VAL A 46 19.95 2.14 6.83
N VAL A 47 19.39 3.27 6.40
CA VAL A 47 20.14 4.52 6.24
C VAL A 47 20.70 5.01 7.58
N VAL A 48 19.90 4.94 8.63
CA VAL A 48 20.28 5.40 9.98
C VAL A 48 21.43 4.57 10.52
N TYR A 49 21.30 3.25 10.56
CA TYR A 49 22.37 2.38 11.07
C TYR A 49 23.64 2.50 10.22
N THR A 50 23.53 2.54 8.90
CA THR A 50 24.69 2.76 8.01
C THR A 50 25.39 4.10 8.31
N THR A 51 24.61 5.14 8.59
CA THR A 51 25.15 6.46 8.95
C THR A 51 25.84 6.44 10.31
N LEU A 52 25.26 5.75 11.30
CA LEU A 52 25.84 5.59 12.64
C LEU A 52 27.15 4.80 12.61
N GLU A 53 27.21 3.71 11.85
CA GLU A 53 28.42 2.92 11.65
C GLU A 53 29.53 3.74 10.95
N SER A 54 29.14 4.53 9.95
CA SER A 54 30.06 5.43 9.24
C SER A 54 30.57 6.53 10.18
N LEU A 55 29.71 7.07 11.02
CA LEU A 55 30.07 8.07 12.03
C LEU A 55 31.00 7.47 13.09
N GLU A 56 30.73 6.25 13.57
CA GLU A 56 31.62 5.52 14.48
C GLU A 56 33.01 5.34 13.88
N SER A 57 33.05 4.87 12.64
CA SER A 57 34.30 4.65 11.90
C SER A 57 35.08 5.94 11.75
N TYR A 58 34.41 7.05 11.43
CA TYR A 58 35.03 8.37 11.35
C TYR A 58 35.56 8.84 12.71
N LEU A 59 34.76 8.75 13.78
CA LEU A 59 35.18 9.20 15.12
C LEU A 59 36.39 8.44 15.64
N LYS A 60 36.52 7.14 15.31
CA LYS A 60 37.70 6.33 15.64
C LYS A 60 38.98 6.79 14.94
N THR A 61 38.89 7.57 13.86
CA THR A 61 40.06 8.16 13.19
C THR A 61 40.56 9.45 13.85
N LEU A 62 39.77 10.04 14.76
CA LEU A 62 40.11 11.30 15.40
C LEU A 62 40.93 11.07 16.67
N ASP A 63 42.04 11.78 16.79
CA ASP A 63 42.86 11.78 18.00
C ASP A 63 42.12 12.47 19.17
N GLY A 64 42.23 11.91 20.37
CA GLY A 64 41.72 12.50 21.61
C GLY A 64 40.34 12.01 22.06
N LEU A 65 39.71 11.10 21.32
CA LEU A 65 38.49 10.41 21.75
C LEU A 65 38.81 8.98 22.17
N SER A 66 38.29 8.55 23.33
CA SER A 66 38.38 7.14 23.72
C SER A 66 37.29 6.31 23.02
N GLU A 67 37.62 5.09 22.61
CA GLU A 67 36.65 4.17 21.99
C GLU A 67 35.41 3.93 22.87
N ILE A 68 35.59 3.88 24.19
CA ILE A 68 34.51 3.70 25.17
C ILE A 68 33.55 4.89 25.11
N GLN A 69 34.07 6.12 25.12
CA GLN A 69 33.22 7.32 25.01
C GLN A 69 32.49 7.40 23.68
N ILE A 70 33.17 7.06 22.56
CA ILE A 70 32.53 7.04 21.24
C ILE A 70 31.35 6.07 21.26
N LYS A 71 31.56 4.84 21.75
CA LYS A 71 30.52 3.81 21.79
C LYS A 71 29.35 4.20 22.70
N GLU A 72 29.61 4.70 23.90
CA GLU A 72 28.56 5.12 24.84
C GLU A 72 27.71 6.28 24.29
N GLN A 73 28.35 7.26 23.65
CA GLN A 73 27.61 8.42 23.10
C GLN A 73 26.84 8.04 21.84
N LEU A 74 27.42 7.22 20.97
CA LEU A 74 26.71 6.73 19.78
C LEU A 74 25.52 5.87 20.14
N GLN A 75 25.63 4.99 21.14
CA GLN A 75 24.50 4.20 21.60
C GLN A 75 23.36 5.11 22.12
N ARG A 76 23.67 6.12 22.93
CA ARG A 76 22.65 7.08 23.39
C ARG A 76 22.05 7.90 22.27
N PHE A 77 22.83 8.17 21.23
CA PHE A 77 22.36 8.89 20.05
C PHE A 77 21.43 7.99 19.21
N ASP A 78 21.80 6.73 19.01
CA ASP A 78 21.00 5.70 18.35
C ASP A 78 19.62 5.55 19.01
N GLU A 79 19.58 5.29 20.32
CA GLU A 79 18.34 5.17 21.10
C GLU A 79 17.41 6.39 20.94
N LYS A 80 17.98 7.60 20.83
CA LYS A 80 17.20 8.83 20.60
C LYS A 80 16.70 8.94 19.18
N VAL A 81 17.53 8.57 18.20
CA VAL A 81 17.16 8.59 16.79
C VAL A 81 16.03 7.58 16.54
N GLU A 82 16.12 6.37 17.07
CA GLU A 82 15.05 5.36 17.02
C GLU A 82 13.74 5.91 17.59
N GLN A 83 13.76 6.46 18.81
CA GLN A 83 12.55 7.04 19.42
C GLN A 83 11.92 8.17 18.58
N ILE A 84 12.75 9.02 17.97
CA ILE A 84 12.29 10.12 17.12
C ILE A 84 11.73 9.57 15.81
N LEU A 85 12.40 8.60 15.20
CA LEU A 85 11.97 7.96 13.97
C LEU A 85 10.65 7.24 14.16
N ASP A 86 10.53 6.36 15.15
CA ASP A 86 9.30 5.61 15.43
C ASP A 86 8.10 6.53 15.63
N LYS A 87 8.28 7.59 16.43
CA LYS A 87 7.22 8.57 16.69
C LYS A 87 6.80 9.31 15.43
N ASN A 88 7.77 9.80 14.64
CA ASN A 88 7.46 10.55 13.42
C ASN A 88 6.92 9.63 12.33
N PHE A 89 7.42 8.40 12.23
CA PHE A 89 7.00 7.43 11.24
C PHE A 89 5.58 6.95 11.52
N SER A 90 5.21 6.72 12.79
CA SER A 90 3.83 6.44 13.19
C SER A 90 2.87 7.58 12.78
N GLY A 91 3.31 8.83 12.93
CA GLY A 91 2.56 10.01 12.50
C GLY A 91 2.45 10.11 10.98
N PHE A 92 3.54 9.83 10.27
CA PHE A 92 3.61 9.78 8.82
C PHE A 92 2.68 8.69 8.27
N GLU A 93 2.77 7.46 8.77
CA GLU A 93 1.95 6.32 8.38
C GLU A 93 0.46 6.67 8.52
N LYS A 94 0.06 7.22 9.67
CA LYS A 94 -1.31 7.67 9.89
C LYS A 94 -1.73 8.73 8.87
N TYR A 95 -0.90 9.75 8.64
CA TYR A 95 -1.19 10.79 7.65
C TYR A 95 -1.35 10.21 6.24
N PHE A 96 -0.46 9.29 5.88
CA PHE A 96 -0.42 8.60 4.59
C PHE A 96 -1.72 7.81 4.36
N TYR A 97 -2.20 7.08 5.36
CA TYR A 97 -3.50 6.41 5.33
C TYR A 97 -4.67 7.37 5.23
N ASP A 98 -4.73 8.36 6.11
CA ASP A 98 -5.90 9.23 6.22
C ASP A 98 -6.04 10.16 5.00
N ASN A 99 -4.94 10.63 4.42
CA ASN A 99 -4.95 11.72 3.44
C ASN A 99 -4.55 11.32 2.03
N ILE A 100 -3.67 10.34 1.86
CA ILE A 100 -3.23 9.90 0.52
C ILE A 100 -4.09 8.73 0.07
N PHE A 101 -4.17 7.68 0.89
CA PHE A 101 -4.97 6.50 0.55
C PHE A 101 -6.47 6.68 0.85
N GLY A 102 -6.82 7.44 1.89
CA GLY A 102 -8.20 7.73 2.27
C GLY A 102 -9.00 8.37 1.13
N VAL A 103 -8.39 9.32 0.42
CA VAL A 103 -9.02 10.00 -0.73
C VAL A 103 -9.26 9.04 -1.90
N MET A 104 -8.38 8.06 -2.12
CA MET A 104 -8.55 7.06 -3.18
C MET A 104 -9.68 6.06 -2.90
N ILE A 105 -9.97 5.79 -1.62
CA ILE A 105 -11.08 4.89 -1.22
C ILE A 105 -12.44 5.56 -1.42
N GLU A 106 -12.58 6.84 -1.03
CA GLU A 106 -13.83 7.59 -1.12
C GLU A 106 -14.15 7.99 -2.57
N GLY A 107 -13.11 8.15 -3.39
CA GLY A 107 -13.23 8.13 -4.83
C GLY A 107 -13.83 6.81 -5.29
N HIS A 108 -15.00 6.85 -5.91
CA HIS A 108 -15.54 5.71 -6.66
C HIS A 108 -14.77 5.61 -7.97
N ILE A 109 -13.47 5.35 -7.90
CA ILE A 109 -12.66 5.09 -9.09
C ILE A 109 -13.06 3.69 -9.56
N PRO A 110 -13.74 3.57 -10.71
CA PRO A 110 -14.05 2.26 -11.27
C PRO A 110 -12.74 1.64 -11.74
N LEU A 111 -12.49 0.41 -11.34
CA LEU A 111 -11.36 -0.35 -11.86
C LEU A 111 -11.73 -0.86 -13.26
N GLU A 112 -10.79 -0.79 -14.22
CA GLU A 112 -11.05 -1.18 -15.61
C GLU A 112 -11.52 -2.64 -15.73
N HIS A 113 -11.03 -3.53 -14.87
CA HIS A 113 -11.43 -4.95 -14.89
C HIS A 113 -12.83 -5.21 -14.33
N TYR A 114 -13.48 -4.22 -13.70
CA TYR A 114 -14.91 -4.28 -13.34
C TYR A 114 -15.82 -3.77 -14.46
N GLU A 115 -15.27 -3.25 -15.57
CA GLU A 115 -16.08 -2.80 -16.70
C GLU A 115 -16.80 -4.00 -17.34
N GLY A 116 -18.15 -3.98 -17.31
CA GLY A 116 -18.99 -5.04 -17.87
C GLY A 116 -19.16 -6.27 -16.98
N LEU A 117 -18.62 -6.26 -15.75
CA LEU A 117 -18.83 -7.33 -14.78
C LEU A 117 -20.14 -7.08 -14.00
N ASP A 118 -21.04 -8.05 -14.02
CA ASP A 118 -22.21 -8.06 -13.15
C ASP A 118 -21.86 -8.81 -11.86
N LEU A 119 -21.66 -8.07 -10.78
CA LEU A 119 -21.30 -8.61 -9.47
C LEU A 119 -22.52 -9.07 -8.65
N ASP A 120 -23.73 -8.83 -9.15
CA ASP A 120 -24.98 -9.24 -8.48
C ASP A 120 -25.52 -10.58 -9.01
N VAL A 121 -24.73 -11.29 -9.81
CA VAL A 121 -25.08 -12.60 -10.39
C VAL A 121 -25.29 -13.64 -9.29
N THR A 122 -26.38 -14.39 -9.37
CA THR A 122 -26.68 -15.48 -8.42
C THR A 122 -26.07 -16.81 -8.86
N GLU A 123 -25.83 -17.71 -7.91
CA GLU A 123 -25.34 -19.08 -8.18
C GLU A 123 -26.21 -19.81 -9.23
N GLU A 124 -27.53 -19.62 -9.17
CA GLU A 124 -28.47 -20.17 -10.16
C GLU A 124 -28.25 -19.63 -11.57
N GLN A 125 -27.85 -18.36 -11.70
CA GLN A 125 -27.54 -17.73 -12.99
C GLN A 125 -26.17 -18.20 -13.51
N GLU A 126 -25.17 -18.37 -12.65
CA GLU A 126 -23.88 -18.96 -13.01
C GLU A 126 -24.08 -20.39 -13.55
N ASP A 127 -24.86 -21.21 -12.86
CA ASP A 127 -25.21 -22.58 -13.28
C ASP A 127 -25.88 -22.65 -14.67
N VAL A 128 -26.67 -21.63 -15.02
CA VAL A 128 -27.28 -21.53 -16.36
C VAL A 128 -26.23 -21.23 -17.42
N VAL A 129 -25.32 -20.30 -17.14
CA VAL A 129 -24.23 -19.94 -18.05
C VAL A 129 -23.28 -21.10 -18.26
N ASP A 130 -22.90 -21.81 -17.20
CA ASP A 130 -22.02 -22.98 -17.26
C ASP A 130 -22.60 -24.12 -18.10
N ARG A 131 -23.89 -24.41 -17.92
CA ARG A 131 -24.60 -25.40 -18.74
C ARG A 131 -24.65 -24.97 -20.21
N ALA A 132 -24.81 -23.68 -20.49
CA ALA A 132 -24.82 -23.15 -21.85
C ALA A 132 -23.42 -23.21 -22.51
N LEU A 133 -22.37 -22.93 -21.74
CA LEU A 133 -20.96 -23.08 -22.15
C LEU A 133 -20.64 -24.53 -22.51
N GLU A 134 -20.99 -25.48 -21.64
CA GLU A 134 -20.70 -26.90 -21.89
C GLU A 134 -21.52 -27.45 -23.07
N LYS A 135 -22.73 -26.95 -23.29
CA LYS A 135 -23.51 -27.27 -24.49
C LYS A 135 -22.84 -26.72 -25.75
N SER A 136 -22.38 -25.47 -25.74
CA SER A 136 -21.71 -24.84 -26.88
C SER A 136 -20.38 -25.52 -27.19
N ARG A 137 -19.60 -25.86 -26.16
CA ARG A 137 -18.34 -26.61 -26.28
C ARG A 137 -18.54 -27.94 -27.00
N ARG A 138 -19.58 -28.70 -26.63
CA ARG A 138 -19.91 -29.97 -27.29
C ARG A 138 -20.27 -29.81 -28.76
N VAL A 139 -20.86 -28.69 -29.16
CA VAL A 139 -21.18 -28.40 -30.57
C VAL A 139 -19.93 -28.05 -31.37
N VAL A 140 -18.98 -27.32 -30.79
CA VAL A 140 -17.74 -26.91 -31.48
C VAL A 140 -16.75 -28.08 -31.65
N LEU A 141 -16.76 -29.05 -30.73
CA LEU A 141 -15.88 -30.22 -30.76
C LEU A 141 -16.42 -31.39 -31.62
N ALA A 142 -17.67 -31.31 -32.08
CA ALA A 142 -18.32 -32.33 -32.91
C ALA A 142 -18.21 -31.98 -34.41
#